data_AF-A0A8S0FI52-F1
#
_entry.id   AF-A0A8S0FI52-F1
#
_cell.length_a   1.000
_cell.length_b   1.000
_cell.length_c   1.000
_cell.angle_alpha   90.00
_cell.angle_beta   90.00
_cell.angle_gamma   90.00
#
_symmetry.space_group_name_H-M   'P 1'
#
loop_
_entity.id
_entity.type
_entity.pdbx_description
1 polymer ?
#
loop_
_entity_poly.entity_id
_entity_poly.type
_entity_poly.pdbx_seq_one_letter_code
_entity_poly.pdbx_strand_id
1 'polypeptide(L)'
;MIKQTIVALILSVGASSVFAAGTVKVFSNGSSDAKTLTGAEHLIDLVGQPRLANSWWPGAVISEELATAAALRQQQALMTRMAELAADSSADDAAAINALRQQIQALKVTGRQKINLDPDIVRVAERGNPPLQGNYTLWVGPPPSTVTLFGLISRPFQWSASSHSLQVATWRAISLTRACSAVRIAATRGWFTRTDARKKRRWLTGTSVT
;
A
#
# COMPACT_ATOMS: atom_id res chain seq x y z
N MET A 1 -55.38 -18.58 49.32
CA MET A 1 -55.15 -19.42 48.13
C MET A 1 -53.72 -19.18 47.66
N ILE A 2 -52.88 -20.19 47.79
CA ILE A 2 -51.45 -20.23 47.44
C ILE A 2 -51.30 -20.56 45.95
N LYS A 3 -50.40 -19.85 45.22
CA LYS A 3 -49.72 -20.23 43.97
C LYS A 3 -48.61 -19.18 43.72
N GLN A 4 -47.33 -19.49 43.99
CA GLN A 4 -46.35 -20.07 43.03
C GLN A 4 -46.21 -19.16 41.79
N THR A 5 -45.05 -18.60 41.38
CA THR A 5 -43.67 -19.11 41.38
C THR A 5 -42.67 -17.98 41.09
N ILE A 6 -41.47 -18.08 41.68
CA ILE A 6 -40.24 -17.40 41.25
C ILE A 6 -39.65 -18.20 40.08
N VAL A 7 -39.34 -17.58 38.95
CA VAL A 7 -38.31 -18.07 38.01
C VAL A 7 -37.56 -16.87 37.42
N ALA A 8 -36.32 -16.70 37.87
CA ALA A 8 -35.33 -15.84 37.25
C ALA A 8 -34.90 -16.44 35.90
N LEU A 9 -34.91 -15.65 34.83
CA LEU A 9 -34.30 -16.04 33.55
C LEU A 9 -33.20 -15.06 33.19
N ILE A 10 -32.00 -15.32 33.74
CA ILE A 10 -30.74 -14.73 33.30
C ILE A 10 -30.37 -15.44 31.99
N LEU A 11 -30.68 -14.84 30.85
CA LEU A 11 -30.17 -15.28 29.55
C LEU A 11 -28.92 -14.46 29.20
N SER A 12 -27.83 -14.75 29.92
CA SER A 12 -26.48 -14.34 29.53
C SER A 12 -26.06 -15.17 28.32
N VAL A 13 -26.44 -14.72 27.12
CA VAL A 13 -25.86 -15.23 25.87
C VAL A 13 -24.47 -14.62 25.74
N GLY A 14 -23.48 -15.31 26.33
CA GLY A 14 -22.09 -15.16 25.94
C GLY A 14 -21.96 -15.67 24.51
N ALA A 15 -22.04 -14.76 23.54
CA ALA A 15 -21.64 -15.07 22.17
C ALA A 15 -20.13 -15.36 22.21
N SER A 16 -19.78 -16.64 22.36
CA SER A 16 -18.45 -17.13 22.06
C SER A 16 -18.17 -16.78 20.61
N SER A 17 -17.51 -15.65 20.37
CA SER A 17 -16.98 -15.31 19.06
C SER A 17 -15.92 -16.35 18.74
N VAL A 18 -16.32 -17.42 18.05
CA VAL A 18 -15.39 -18.30 17.36
C VAL A 18 -14.77 -17.45 16.27
N PHE A 19 -13.67 -16.78 16.60
CA PHE A 19 -12.86 -16.08 15.63
C PHE A 19 -12.25 -17.14 14.70
N ALA A 20 -12.91 -17.38 13.57
CA ALA A 20 -12.40 -18.30 12.57
C ALA A 20 -11.00 -17.85 12.14
N ALA A 21 -10.05 -18.78 12.12
CA ALA A 21 -8.69 -18.54 11.70
C ALA A 21 -8.65 -17.88 10.32
N GLY A 22 -7.73 -16.94 10.13
CA GLY A 22 -7.59 -16.16 8.91
C GLY A 22 -7.29 -17.04 7.70
N THR A 23 -7.94 -16.73 6.58
CA THR A 23 -7.62 -17.30 5.27
C THR A 23 -6.88 -16.24 4.45
N VAL A 24 -5.67 -16.57 4.00
CA VAL A 24 -4.82 -15.64 3.25
C VAL A 24 -4.55 -16.19 1.85
N LYS A 25 -4.97 -15.45 0.83
CA LYS A 25 -4.61 -15.72 -0.56
C LYS A 25 -3.29 -15.04 -0.88
N VAL A 26 -2.27 -15.80 -1.26
CA VAL A 26 -0.94 -15.26 -1.58
C VAL A 26 -0.67 -15.26 -3.07
N PHE A 27 -0.41 -14.07 -3.60
CA PHE A 27 0.08 -13.85 -4.96
C PHE A 27 1.58 -13.59 -4.90
N SER A 28 2.36 -14.40 -5.61
CA SER A 28 3.83 -14.29 -5.65
C SER A 28 4.32 -13.87 -7.04
N ASN A 29 5.29 -12.97 -7.08
CA ASN A 29 6.04 -12.59 -8.29
C ASN A 29 5.16 -12.15 -9.47
N GLY A 30 4.06 -11.44 -9.19
CA GLY A 30 3.12 -10.99 -10.23
C GLY A 30 2.29 -12.09 -10.90
N SER A 31 2.38 -13.34 -10.41
CA SER A 31 1.51 -14.43 -10.88
C SER A 31 0.06 -14.18 -10.51
N SER A 32 -0.87 -14.62 -11.37
CA SER A 32 -2.31 -14.70 -11.10
C SER A 32 -2.70 -15.93 -10.28
N ASP A 33 -1.78 -16.87 -10.06
CA ASP A 33 -2.05 -18.09 -9.32
C ASP A 33 -1.95 -17.82 -7.81
N ALA A 34 -3.11 -17.65 -7.18
CA ALA A 34 -3.22 -17.48 -5.75
C ALA A 34 -2.97 -18.81 -5.02
N LYS A 35 -2.02 -18.81 -4.08
CA LYS A 35 -1.85 -19.91 -3.13
C LYS A 35 -2.63 -19.60 -1.86
N THR A 36 -3.62 -20.42 -1.54
CA THR A 36 -4.42 -20.23 -0.33
C THR A 36 -3.72 -20.82 0.88
N LEU A 37 -3.61 -20.03 1.94
CA LEU A 37 -3.15 -20.42 3.25
C LEU A 37 -4.35 -20.33 4.20
N THR A 38 -4.73 -21.45 4.79
CA THR A 38 -5.81 -21.54 5.76
C THR A 38 -5.25 -21.83 7.14
N GLY A 39 -5.91 -21.34 8.18
CA GLY A 39 -5.51 -21.64 9.56
C GLY A 39 -4.40 -20.73 10.10
N ALA A 40 -4.17 -19.56 9.50
CA ALA A 40 -3.27 -18.57 10.07
C ALA A 40 -4.03 -17.81 11.18
N GLU A 41 -3.77 -18.15 12.44
CA GLU A 41 -4.38 -17.47 13.59
C GLU A 41 -3.73 -16.11 13.81
N HIS A 42 -2.42 -16.04 13.61
CA HIS A 42 -1.61 -14.87 13.85
C HIS A 42 -0.77 -14.48 12.62
N LEU A 43 -0.38 -13.20 12.55
CA LEU A 43 0.45 -12.70 11.46
C LEU A 43 1.79 -13.45 11.36
N ILE A 44 2.34 -13.92 12.48
CA ILE A 44 3.56 -14.71 12.53
C ILE A 44 3.44 -16.03 11.74
N ASP A 45 2.26 -16.65 11.72
CA ASP A 45 2.00 -17.90 11.00
C ASP A 45 1.97 -17.70 9.49
N LEU A 46 1.75 -16.45 9.05
CA LEU A 46 1.84 -16.05 7.65
C LEU A 46 3.30 -15.73 7.27
N VAL A 47 3.97 -14.85 8.02
CA VAL A 47 5.32 -14.39 7.66
C VAL A 47 6.41 -15.43 7.96
N GLY A 48 6.15 -16.37 8.87
CA GLY A 48 7.06 -17.46 9.24
C GLY A 48 7.06 -18.66 8.28
N GLN A 49 6.26 -18.64 7.22
CA GLN A 49 6.15 -19.80 6.34
C GLN A 49 7.42 -20.01 5.51
N PRO A 50 7.96 -21.25 5.45
CA PRO A 50 9.15 -21.55 4.64
C PRO A 50 8.98 -21.18 3.16
N ARG A 51 7.74 -21.24 2.66
CA ARG A 51 7.38 -20.90 1.27
C ARG A 51 7.51 -19.40 0.97
N LEU A 52 7.48 -18.55 1.99
CA LEU A 52 7.56 -17.09 1.87
C LEU A 52 8.91 -16.54 2.36
N ALA A 53 9.82 -17.39 2.85
CA ALA A 53 11.11 -16.98 3.40
C ALA A 53 11.99 -16.18 2.42
N ASN A 54 11.90 -16.46 1.11
CA ASN A 54 12.67 -15.76 0.08
C ASN A 54 11.96 -14.50 -0.47
N SER A 55 10.91 -14.03 0.19
CA SER A 55 10.13 -12.86 -0.25
C SER A 55 10.77 -11.55 0.21
N TRP A 56 10.62 -10.49 -0.59
CA TRP A 56 11.02 -9.15 -0.17
C TRP A 56 9.91 -8.43 0.60
N TRP A 57 9.91 -8.57 1.92
CA TRP A 57 8.88 -8.03 2.82
C TRP A 57 8.63 -6.52 2.76
N PRO A 58 9.62 -5.64 2.50
CA PRO A 58 9.34 -4.21 2.33
C PRO A 58 8.38 -3.91 1.19
N GLY A 59 8.32 -4.75 0.15
CA GLY A 59 7.35 -4.62 -0.95
C GLY A 59 6.07 -5.41 -0.74
N ALA A 60 5.96 -6.18 0.35
CA ALA A 60 4.79 -6.97 0.62
C ALA A 60 3.59 -6.09 0.97
N VAL A 61 2.42 -6.46 0.46
CA VAL A 61 1.16 -5.76 0.73
C VAL A 61 0.14 -6.78 1.15
N ILE A 62 -0.45 -6.58 2.33
CA ILE A 62 -1.63 -7.33 2.77
C ILE A 62 -2.85 -6.42 2.69
N SER A 63 -3.95 -6.94 2.17
CA SER A 63 -5.22 -6.24 2.11
C SER A 63 -6.34 -7.12 2.58
N GLU A 64 -7.43 -6.45 2.94
CA GLU A 64 -8.72 -7.05 3.15
C GLU A 64 -9.66 -6.60 2.02
N GLU A 65 -10.68 -7.39 1.74
CA GLU A 65 -11.66 -7.12 0.69
C GLU A 65 -12.41 -5.80 0.93
N LEU A 66 -12.88 -5.58 2.17
CA LEU A 66 -13.58 -4.34 2.56
C LEU A 66 -12.68 -3.11 2.45
N ALA A 67 -11.41 -3.24 2.86
CA ALA A 67 -10.43 -2.16 2.72
C ALA A 67 -10.16 -1.83 1.25
N THR A 68 -10.15 -2.85 0.37
CA THR A 68 -9.96 -2.65 -1.07
C THR A 68 -11.16 -1.95 -1.70
N ALA A 69 -12.39 -2.32 -1.33
CA ALA A 69 -13.58 -1.61 -1.76
C ALA A 69 -13.57 -0.14 -1.31
N ALA A 70 -13.15 0.13 -0.06
CA ALA A 70 -13.02 1.50 0.44
C ALA A 70 -11.96 2.32 -0.34
N ALA A 71 -10.81 1.71 -0.63
CA ALA A 71 -9.75 2.36 -1.40
C ALA A 71 -10.18 2.68 -2.85
N LEU A 72 -10.92 1.78 -3.50
CA LEU A 72 -11.48 2.02 -4.83
C LEU A 72 -12.50 3.16 -4.83
N ARG A 73 -13.36 3.25 -3.80
CA ARG A 73 -14.28 4.39 -3.64
C ARG A 73 -13.52 5.71 -3.49
N GLN A 74 -12.41 5.71 -2.74
CA GLN A 74 -11.56 6.91 -2.60
C GLN A 74 -10.90 7.30 -3.91
N GLN A 75 -10.42 6.33 -4.69
CA GLN A 75 -9.86 6.58 -6.02
C GLN A 75 -10.91 7.21 -6.94
N GLN A 76 -12.13 6.66 -6.95
CA GLN A 76 -13.21 7.21 -7.77
C GLN A 76 -13.59 8.63 -7.37
N ALA A 77 -13.72 8.89 -6.07
CA ALA A 77 -14.00 10.24 -5.56
C ALA A 77 -12.89 11.24 -5.92
N LEU A 78 -11.63 10.81 -5.90
CA LEU A 78 -10.50 11.62 -6.35
C LEU A 78 -10.61 11.93 -7.86
N MET A 79 -10.93 10.95 -8.69
CA MET A 79 -11.10 11.14 -10.12
C MET A 79 -12.23 12.11 -10.47
N THR A 80 -13.33 12.08 -9.70
CA THR A 80 -14.42 13.05 -9.86
C THR A 80 -13.97 14.46 -9.48
N ARG A 81 -13.32 14.64 -8.32
CA ARG A 81 -12.81 15.96 -7.89
C ARG A 81 -11.80 16.55 -8.86
N MET A 82 -10.95 15.72 -9.46
CA MET A 82 -10.02 16.17 -10.49
C MET A 82 -10.73 16.56 -11.79
N ALA A 83 -11.84 15.89 -12.14
CA ALA A 83 -12.63 16.26 -13.30
C ALA A 83 -13.29 17.64 -13.12
N GLU A 84 -13.87 17.87 -11.94
CA GLU A 84 -14.45 19.17 -11.55
C GLU A 84 -13.38 20.26 -11.60
N LEU A 85 -12.23 20.04 -10.97
CA LEU A 85 -11.12 21.00 -10.99
C LEU A 85 -10.64 21.30 -12.41
N ALA A 86 -10.57 20.30 -13.29
CA ALA A 86 -10.19 20.52 -14.68
C ALA A 86 -11.21 21.36 -15.46
N ALA A 87 -12.50 21.27 -15.13
CA ALA A 87 -13.55 22.06 -15.78
C ALA A 87 -13.49 23.55 -15.38
N ASP A 88 -13.05 23.84 -14.16
CA ASP A 88 -12.92 25.20 -13.62
C ASP A 88 -11.55 25.85 -13.92
N SER A 89 -10.65 25.13 -14.61
CA SER A 89 -9.26 25.54 -14.85
C SER A 89 -9.02 26.07 -16.28
N SER A 90 -7.89 26.74 -16.47
CA SER A 90 -7.42 27.14 -17.81
C SER A 90 -7.17 25.91 -18.70
N ALA A 91 -7.15 26.10 -20.03
CA ALA A 91 -6.99 25.00 -20.98
C ALA A 91 -5.69 24.17 -20.75
N ASP A 92 -4.58 24.84 -20.45
CA ASP A 92 -3.29 24.18 -20.19
C ASP A 92 -3.30 23.40 -18.86
N ASP A 93 -3.88 23.98 -17.81
CA ASP A 93 -4.03 23.32 -16.51
C ASP A 93 -4.98 22.12 -16.59
N ALA A 94 -6.09 22.26 -17.31
CA ALA A 94 -7.04 21.18 -17.56
C ALA A 94 -6.36 20.00 -18.30
N ALA A 95 -5.50 20.28 -19.27
CA ALA A 95 -4.71 19.25 -19.95
C ALA A 95 -3.75 18.53 -18.99
N ALA A 96 -3.05 19.27 -18.12
CA ALA A 96 -2.16 18.70 -17.11
C ALA A 96 -2.91 17.83 -16.07
N ILE A 97 -4.09 18.28 -15.62
CA ILE A 97 -4.94 17.54 -14.68
C ILE A 97 -5.45 16.25 -15.34
N ASN A 98 -5.88 16.30 -16.60
CA ASN A 98 -6.35 15.11 -17.31
C ASN A 98 -5.22 14.09 -17.57
N ALA A 99 -4.00 14.54 -17.86
CA ALA A 99 -2.84 13.65 -17.94
C ALA A 99 -2.55 12.96 -16.60
N LEU A 100 -2.72 13.66 -15.47
CA LEU A 100 -2.57 13.06 -14.14
C LEU A 100 -3.70 12.06 -13.83
N ARG A 101 -4.94 12.34 -14.25
CA ARG A 101 -6.05 11.38 -14.11
C ARG A 101 -5.76 10.06 -14.83
N GLN A 102 -5.22 10.12 -16.04
CA GLN A 102 -4.81 8.93 -16.79
C GLN A 102 -3.71 8.13 -16.07
N GLN A 103 -2.73 8.82 -15.48
CA GLN A 103 -1.67 8.18 -14.68
C GLN A 103 -2.26 7.45 -13.46
N ILE A 104 -3.20 8.05 -12.75
CA ILE A 104 -3.81 7.45 -11.55
C ILE A 104 -4.77 6.31 -11.92
N GLN A 105 -5.47 6.40 -13.05
CA GLN A 105 -6.34 5.34 -13.54
C GLN A 105 -5.58 4.04 -13.87
N ALA A 106 -4.32 4.14 -14.31
CA ALA A 106 -3.47 2.98 -14.57
C ALA A 106 -2.96 2.28 -13.29
N LEU A 107 -3.13 2.90 -12.11
CA LEU A 107 -2.67 2.32 -10.85
C LEU A 107 -3.65 1.24 -10.37
N LYS A 108 -3.11 0.06 -10.06
CA LYS A 108 -3.84 -1.00 -9.35
C LYS A 108 -3.97 -0.59 -7.88
N VAL A 109 -5.15 -0.16 -7.47
CA VAL A 109 -5.43 0.26 -6.09
C VAL A 109 -5.88 -0.94 -5.26
N THR A 110 -5.24 -1.10 -4.11
CA THR A 110 -5.58 -2.12 -3.11
C THR A 110 -5.67 -1.49 -1.72
N GLY A 111 -6.53 -2.05 -0.87
CA GLY A 111 -6.72 -1.57 0.50
C GLY A 111 -5.64 -2.07 1.43
N ARG A 112 -4.43 -1.48 1.36
CA ARG A 112 -3.30 -1.90 2.19
C ARG A 112 -3.60 -1.72 3.68
N GLN A 113 -3.52 -2.81 4.43
CA GLN A 113 -3.55 -2.77 5.88
C GLN A 113 -2.25 -2.16 6.41
N LYS A 114 -2.35 -1.27 7.40
CA LYS A 114 -1.21 -0.55 8.00
C LYS A 114 -0.52 -1.40 9.07
N ILE A 115 -0.16 -2.63 8.71
CA ILE A 115 0.55 -3.57 9.57
C ILE A 115 1.96 -3.81 9.04
N ASN A 116 2.89 -4.10 9.94
CA ASN A 116 4.26 -4.41 9.55
C ASN A 116 4.36 -5.91 9.21
N LEU A 117 4.85 -6.21 8.01
CA LEU A 117 4.97 -7.58 7.50
C LEU A 117 6.40 -8.14 7.64
N ASP A 118 7.33 -7.36 8.19
CA ASP A 118 8.70 -7.80 8.41
C ASP A 118 8.76 -8.87 9.53
N PRO A 119 9.18 -10.12 9.22
CA PRO A 119 9.21 -11.20 10.20
C PRO A 119 9.99 -10.85 11.47
N ASP A 120 11.08 -10.09 11.35
CA ASP A 120 11.92 -9.75 12.50
C ASP A 120 11.19 -8.76 13.43
N ILE A 121 10.37 -7.87 12.88
CA ILE A 121 9.57 -6.93 13.67
C ILE A 121 8.34 -7.61 14.26
N VAL A 122 7.67 -8.47 13.49
CA VAL A 122 6.50 -9.23 13.95
C VAL A 122 6.86 -10.11 15.15
N ARG A 123 8.08 -10.69 15.17
CA ARG A 123 8.57 -11.54 16.27
C ARG A 123 8.87 -10.79 17.56
N VAL A 124 9.32 -9.54 17.48
CA VAL A 124 9.91 -8.82 18.63
C VAL A 124 8.98 -7.76 19.20
N ALA A 125 8.11 -7.14 18.38
CA ALA A 125 7.24 -6.08 18.84
C ALA A 125 6.01 -6.63 19.59
N GLU A 126 5.69 -6.05 20.76
CA GLU A 126 4.54 -6.47 21.60
C GLU A 126 3.19 -6.45 20.85
N ARG A 127 3.00 -5.48 19.94
CA ARG A 127 1.82 -5.38 19.06
C ARG A 127 2.13 -5.75 17.60
N GLY A 128 3.26 -6.41 17.37
CA GLY A 128 3.74 -6.78 16.04
C GLY A 128 2.97 -7.95 15.42
N ASN A 129 2.28 -8.74 16.24
CA ASN A 129 1.62 -9.97 15.83
C ASN A 129 0.08 -9.93 16.01
N PRO A 130 -0.64 -9.11 15.23
CA PRO A 130 -2.10 -9.07 15.31
C PRO A 130 -2.73 -10.42 14.91
N PRO A 131 -3.89 -10.78 15.48
CA PRO A 131 -4.65 -11.93 15.01
C PRO A 131 -5.15 -11.68 13.59
N LEU A 132 -5.11 -12.72 12.75
CA LEU A 132 -5.68 -12.69 11.41
C LEU A 132 -7.07 -13.33 11.47
N GLN A 133 -8.10 -12.51 11.34
CA GLN A 133 -9.50 -12.94 11.38
C GLN A 133 -10.16 -12.53 10.07
N GLY A 134 -10.68 -13.51 9.32
CA GLY A 134 -11.32 -13.28 8.03
C GLY A 134 -10.42 -13.51 6.81
N ASN A 135 -10.78 -12.89 5.69
CA ASN A 135 -10.18 -13.13 4.38
C ASN A 135 -9.20 -12.03 4.00
N TYR A 136 -7.94 -12.40 3.80
CA TYR A 136 -6.87 -11.49 3.40
C TYR A 136 -6.29 -11.89 2.04
N THR A 137 -5.77 -10.90 1.34
CA THR A 137 -4.93 -11.10 0.16
C THR A 137 -3.56 -10.50 0.41
N LEU A 138 -2.52 -11.32 0.24
CA LEU A 138 -1.12 -10.94 0.35
C LEU A 138 -0.48 -10.94 -1.05
N TRP A 139 0.17 -9.85 -1.41
CA TRP A 139 1.06 -9.76 -2.58
C TRP A 139 2.50 -9.69 -2.10
N VAL A 140 3.33 -10.59 -2.62
CA VAL A 140 4.78 -10.64 -2.39
C VAL A 140 5.51 -10.75 -3.72
N GLY A 141 6.73 -10.22 -3.76
CA GLY A 141 7.53 -10.23 -4.98
C GLY A 141 9.03 -10.04 -4.70
N PRO A 142 9.86 -10.12 -5.75
CA PRO A 142 11.27 -9.80 -5.66
C PRO A 142 11.47 -8.30 -5.39
N PRO A 143 12.65 -7.90 -4.91
CA PRO A 143 12.99 -6.49 -4.79
C PRO A 143 12.96 -5.83 -6.18
N PRO A 144 12.32 -4.65 -6.32
CA PRO A 144 12.28 -3.93 -7.57
C PRO A 144 13.66 -3.38 -7.90
N SER A 145 14.05 -3.48 -9.17
CA SER A 145 15.21 -2.80 -9.73
C SER A 145 14.86 -1.42 -10.28
N THR A 146 13.59 -1.01 -10.22
CA THR A 146 13.13 0.25 -10.82
C THR A 146 12.42 1.16 -9.81
N VAL A 147 12.50 2.47 -10.08
CA VAL A 147 11.74 3.50 -9.37
C VAL A 147 10.76 4.14 -10.33
N THR A 148 9.51 4.30 -9.89
CA THR A 148 8.44 4.94 -10.67
C THR A 148 8.31 6.40 -10.25
N LEU A 149 8.34 7.30 -11.23
CA LEU A 149 8.02 8.71 -11.04
C LEU A 149 6.69 9.03 -11.74
N PHE A 150 5.75 9.63 -11.00
CA PHE A 150 4.42 10.01 -11.50
C PHE A 150 4.00 11.36 -10.88
N GLY A 151 3.10 12.09 -11.55
CA GLY A 151 2.64 13.41 -11.11
C GLY A 151 2.47 14.41 -12.25
N LEU A 152 2.48 15.70 -11.91
CA LEU A 152 2.50 16.82 -12.87
C LEU A 152 3.90 16.99 -13.46
N ILE A 153 4.29 16.02 -14.29
CA ILE A 153 5.58 15.94 -14.99
C ILE A 153 5.32 15.66 -16.46
N SER A 154 6.20 16.14 -17.34
CA SER A 154 6.01 16.06 -18.78
C SER A 154 5.85 14.62 -19.30
N ARG A 155 6.55 13.64 -18.71
CA ARG A 155 6.39 12.21 -19.02
C ARG A 155 6.61 11.36 -17.76
N PRO A 156 5.69 10.43 -17.41
CA PRO A 156 5.99 9.41 -16.42
C PRO A 156 7.12 8.51 -16.93
N PHE A 157 8.05 8.15 -16.07
CA PHE A 157 9.19 7.31 -16.46
C PHE A 157 9.57 6.34 -15.34
N GLN A 158 10.18 5.22 -15.75
CA GLN A 158 10.79 4.24 -14.85
C GLN A 158 12.30 4.31 -14.99
N TRP A 159 13.00 4.48 -13.87
CA TRP A 159 14.46 4.45 -13.83
C TRP A 159 14.96 3.11 -13.31
N SER A 160 15.96 2.53 -13.97
CA SER A 160 16.69 1.37 -13.45
C SER A 160 17.64 1.83 -12.34
N ALA A 161 17.30 1.49 -11.10
CA ALA A 161 18.15 1.67 -9.94
C ALA A 161 19.20 0.55 -9.92
N SER A 162 20.42 0.86 -10.37
CA SER A 162 21.56 -0.05 -10.18
C SER A 162 21.86 -0.23 -8.69
N SER A 163 22.34 -1.42 -8.28
CA SER A 163 22.60 -1.82 -6.88
C SER A 163 23.35 -0.77 -6.03
N HIS A 164 24.30 -0.03 -6.63
CA HIS A 164 25.04 1.06 -5.95
C HIS A 164 24.21 2.33 -5.72
N SER A 165 23.14 2.55 -6.48
CA SER A 165 22.25 3.71 -6.35
C SER A 165 21.13 3.51 -5.31
N LEU A 166 20.83 2.28 -4.91
CA LEU A 166 19.87 1.99 -3.84
C LEU A 166 20.44 2.33 -2.44
N GLN A 167 21.76 2.23 -2.26
CA GLN A 167 22.44 2.71 -1.04
C GLN A 167 22.75 4.22 -1.08
N VAL A 168 22.83 4.84 -2.26
CA VAL A 168 23.12 6.28 -2.40
C VAL A 168 21.84 7.12 -2.48
N ALA A 169 20.68 6.55 -2.82
CA ALA A 169 19.39 7.25 -2.71
C ALA A 169 19.01 7.58 -1.24
N THR A 170 19.65 6.94 -0.27
CA THR A 170 19.57 7.33 1.14
C THR A 170 20.58 8.42 1.53
N TRP A 171 21.59 8.74 0.71
CA TRP A 171 22.71 9.62 1.11
C TRP A 171 23.22 10.70 0.13
N ARG A 172 22.85 10.75 -1.16
CA ARG A 172 23.11 11.93 -2.02
C ARG A 172 21.90 12.28 -2.89
N ALA A 173 21.26 13.39 -2.56
CA ALA A 173 20.30 14.10 -3.40
C ALA A 173 21.00 14.90 -4.51
N ILE A 174 22.04 14.35 -5.14
CA ILE A 174 22.86 15.05 -6.12
C ILE A 174 22.77 14.30 -7.44
N SER A 175 22.26 14.99 -8.46
CA SER A 175 22.30 14.69 -9.91
C SER A 175 21.04 14.18 -10.61
N LEU A 176 19.83 14.48 -10.14
CA LEU A 176 18.63 14.37 -11.02
C LEU A 176 18.57 15.48 -12.09
N THR A 177 19.38 16.53 -11.97
CA THR A 177 19.45 17.66 -12.92
C THR A 177 20.41 17.45 -14.10
N ARG A 178 21.28 16.44 -14.07
CA ARG A 178 22.33 16.29 -15.11
C ARG A 178 22.04 15.28 -16.23
N ALA A 179 20.97 14.50 -16.13
CA ALA A 179 20.65 13.45 -17.11
C ALA A 179 19.43 13.73 -18.00
N CYS A 180 18.65 14.78 -17.71
CA CYS A 180 17.44 15.06 -18.48
C CYS A 180 17.27 16.56 -18.75
N SER A 181 17.70 17.00 -19.93
CA SER A 181 17.37 18.33 -20.49
C SER A 181 15.88 18.49 -20.86
N ALA A 182 15.03 17.49 -20.57
CA ALA A 182 13.62 17.43 -20.97
C ALA A 182 12.63 17.51 -19.79
N VAL A 183 13.09 17.71 -18.55
CA VAL A 183 12.20 17.77 -17.38
C VAL A 183 12.12 19.22 -16.89
N ARG A 184 11.11 19.96 -17.37
CA ARG A 184 10.60 21.11 -16.62
C ARG A 184 9.87 20.57 -15.40
N ILE A 185 10.57 20.39 -14.29
CA ILE A 185 9.95 20.09 -13.00
C ILE A 185 9.22 21.37 -12.58
N ALA A 186 7.90 21.43 -12.77
CA ALA A 186 7.07 22.54 -12.25
C ALA A 186 6.95 22.52 -10.71
N ALA A 187 7.38 21.44 -10.07
CA ALA A 187 7.25 21.24 -8.63
C ALA A 187 8.55 21.59 -7.87
N THR A 188 8.48 22.66 -7.06
CA THR A 188 9.51 23.01 -6.06
C THR A 188 9.67 21.95 -4.95
N ARG A 189 8.76 20.97 -4.87
CA ARG A 189 8.69 19.94 -3.80
C ARG A 189 8.22 18.60 -4.36
N GLY A 190 8.97 17.53 -4.09
CA GLY A 190 8.60 16.14 -4.40
C GLY A 190 8.38 15.28 -3.15
N TRP A 191 7.55 14.23 -3.26
CA TRP A 191 7.31 13.26 -2.19
C TRP A 191 7.97 11.91 -2.54
N PHE A 192 8.72 11.35 -1.59
CA PHE A 192 9.26 10.00 -1.73
C PHE A 192 8.47 9.02 -0.87
N THR A 193 7.85 8.04 -1.52
CA THR A 193 7.14 6.94 -0.85
C THR A 193 7.96 5.66 -1.00
N ARG A 194 8.47 5.13 0.11
CA ARG A 194 9.12 3.82 0.12
C ARG A 194 8.07 2.72 -0.01
N THR A 195 8.50 1.55 -0.50
CA THR A 195 7.63 0.37 -0.71
C THR A 195 6.96 -0.14 0.56
N ASP A 196 7.58 0.06 1.72
CA ASP A 196 7.02 -0.25 3.05
C ASP A 196 5.95 0.77 3.50
N ALA A 197 5.57 1.69 2.61
CA ALA A 197 4.62 2.79 2.83
C ALA A 197 4.97 3.71 4.02
N ARG A 198 6.19 3.63 4.57
CA ARG A 198 6.68 4.59 5.55
C ARG A 198 6.94 5.91 4.83
N LYS A 199 6.04 6.88 5.04
CA LYS A 199 6.25 8.25 4.58
C LYS A 199 7.48 8.83 5.29
N LYS A 200 8.61 8.93 4.59
CA LYS A 200 9.69 9.84 4.99
C LYS A 200 9.51 11.14 4.23
N ARG A 201 9.25 12.23 4.95
CA ARG A 201 9.36 13.58 4.39
C ARG A 201 10.84 13.84 4.11
N ARG A 202 11.27 13.76 2.86
CA ARG A 202 12.59 14.26 2.45
C ARG A 202 12.43 15.12 1.19
N TRP A 203 12.88 16.36 1.30
CA TRP A 203 12.74 17.39 0.28
C TRP A 203 13.67 17.11 -0.90
N LEU A 204 13.13 17.13 -2.11
CA LEU A 204 13.92 17.26 -3.34
C LEU A 204 13.94 18.74 -3.70
N THR A 205 15.03 19.45 -3.37
CA THR A 205 15.26 20.82 -3.85
C THR A 205 15.86 20.74 -5.25
N GLY A 206 15.06 21.05 -6.28
CA GLY A 206 15.57 21.32 -7.62
C GLY A 206 15.95 22.79 -7.73
N THR A 207 17.24 23.12 -7.82
CA THR A 207 17.68 24.43 -8.29
C THR A 207 17.55 24.45 -9.81
N SER A 208 16.67 25.32 -10.31
CA SER A 208 16.67 25.69 -11.73
C SER A 208 18.00 26.38 -12.02
N VAL A 209 18.78 25.80 -12.94
CA VAL A 209 19.84 26.52 -13.62
C VAL A 209 19.25 26.86 -14.99
N THR A 210 19.15 28.16 -15.24
CA THR A 210 18.78 28.78 -16.52
C THR A 210 19.65 28.29 -17.66
#